data_AF-C1KPJ4-F1
#
_entry.id   AF-C1KPJ4-F1
#
_cell.length_a   1.000
_cell.length_b   1.000
_cell.length_c   1.000
_cell.angle_alpha   90.00
_cell.angle_beta   90.00
_cell.angle_gamma   90.00
#
_symmetry.space_group_name_H-M   'P 1'
#
loop_
_entity.id
_entity.type
_entity.pdbx_description
1 polymer ?
#
loop_
_entity_poly.entity_id
_entity_poly.type
_entity_poly.pdbx_seq_one_letter_code
_entity_poly.pdbx_strand_id
1 'polypeptide(L)' 'KEIERAAVIHYNGNLKPWLEIGIPKFRGYWSKFVDYDQAYLLFFD' A
#
# COMPACT_ATOMS: atom_id res chain seq x y z
N LYS A 1 -14.29 8.59 -4.42
CA LYS A 1 -14.46 10.03 -4.67
C LYS A 1 -13.57 10.92 -3.79
N GLU A 2 -13.58 10.84 -2.45
CA GLU A 2 -12.69 11.71 -1.64
C GLU A 2 -11.21 11.35 -1.80
N ILE A 3 -10.86 10.06 -1.73
CA ILE A 3 -9.48 9.61 -1.86
C ILE A 3 -8.88 9.90 -3.24
N GLU A 4 -9.68 9.81 -4.31
CA GLU A 4 -9.26 10.09 -5.69
C GLU A 4 -8.96 11.58 -5.91
N ARG A 5 -9.44 12.45 -5.02
CA ARG A 5 -9.18 13.90 -5.03
C ARG A 5 -8.05 14.28 -4.08
N ALA A 6 -7.55 13.35 -3.27
CA ALA A 6 -6.51 13.63 -2.30
C ALA A 6 -5.15 13.79 -3.00
N ALA A 7 -4.37 14.78 -2.57
CA ALA A 7 -3.01 14.97 -3.06
C ALA A 7 -2.03 13.95 -2.46
N VAL A 8 -2.27 13.51 -1.22
CA VAL A 8 -1.38 12.61 -0.48
C VAL A 8 -2.21 11.60 0.32
N ILE A 9 -1.74 10.34 0.39
CA ILE A 9 -2.26 9.30 1.28
C ILE A 9 -1.18 8.97 2.31
N HIS A 10 -1.48 9.17 3.60
CA HIS A 10 -0.57 8.79 4.69
C HIS A 10 -1.07 7.51 5.38
N TYR A 11 -0.34 6.41 5.21
CA TYR A 11 -0.64 5.12 5.85
C TYR A 11 -0.14 5.08 7.30
N ASN A 12 -0.88 5.68 8.24
CA ASN A 12 -0.53 5.70 9.66
C ASN A 12 -0.91 4.37 10.38
N GLY A 13 -0.47 4.24 11.64
CA GLY A 13 -0.86 3.12 12.52
C GLY A 13 -0.43 1.73 12.02
N ASN A 14 -1.11 0.70 12.53
CA ASN A 14 -0.73 -0.72 12.33
C ASN A 14 -1.37 -1.36 11.09
N LEU A 15 -2.44 -0.78 10.54
CA LEU A 15 -3.19 -1.36 9.41
C LEU A 15 -2.55 -0.94 8.07
N LYS A 16 -1.26 -1.21 7.92
CA LYS A 16 -0.51 -0.89 6.70
C LYS A 16 -1.12 -1.64 5.49
N PRO A 17 -1.12 -1.04 4.29
CA PRO A 17 -1.79 -1.61 3.12
C PRO A 17 -1.14 -2.91 2.59
N TRP A 18 0.12 -3.17 2.93
CA TRP A 18 0.83 -4.41 2.58
C TRP A 18 0.59 -5.57 3.55
N LEU A 19 -0.19 -5.35 4.61
CA LEU A 19 -0.52 -6.39 5.58
C LEU A 19 -1.87 -7.03 5.25
N GLU A 20 -2.03 -8.30 5.60
CA GLU A 20 -3.28 -9.05 5.44
C GLU A 20 -4.44 -8.38 6.19
N ILE A 21 -4.17 -7.84 7.38
CA ILE A 21 -5.13 -7.10 8.21
C ILE A 21 -5.39 -5.66 7.70
N GLY A 22 -4.66 -5.20 6.68
CA GLY A 22 -4.80 -3.86 6.13
C GLY A 22 -6.16 -3.61 5.47
N ILE A 23 -6.61 -2.36 5.45
CA ILE A 23 -7.93 -1.98 4.90
C ILE A 23 -7.92 -2.18 3.37
N PRO A 24 -8.78 -3.07 2.80
CA PRO A 24 -8.69 -3.47 1.38
C PRO A 24 -8.74 -2.31 0.39
N LYS A 25 -9.55 -1.28 0.67
CA LYS A 25 -9.72 -0.12 -0.21
C LYS A 25 -8.42 0.65 -0.51
N PHE A 26 -7.42 0.53 0.35
CA PHE A 26 -6.15 1.26 0.22
C PHE A 26 -5.04 0.45 -0.44
N ARG A 27 -5.22 -0.87 -0.60
CA ARG A 27 -4.19 -1.78 -1.13
C ARG A 27 -3.75 -1.36 -2.54
N GLY A 28 -4.72 -1.17 -3.43
CA GLY A 28 -4.47 -0.77 -4.83
C GLY A 28 -3.74 0.57 -4.97
N TYR A 29 -3.99 1.52 -4.06
CA TYR A 29 -3.31 2.82 -4.09
C TYR A 29 -1.84 2.73 -3.69
N TRP A 30 -1.49 1.76 -2.85
CA TRP A 30 -0.11 1.50 -2.47
C TRP A 30 0.58 0.62 -3.52
N SER A 31 0.00 -0.53 -3.85
CA SER A 31 0.60 -1.54 -4.74
C SER A 31 0.89 -1.00 -6.14
N LYS A 32 0.12 -0.01 -6.62
CA LYS A 32 0.38 0.65 -7.90
C LYS A 32 1.78 1.26 -8.03
N PHE A 33 2.40 1.65 -6.92
CA PHE A 33 3.70 2.32 -6.90
C PHE A 33 4.81 1.46 -6.29
N VAL A 34 4.49 0.21 -5.96
CA VAL A 34 5.48 -0.73 -5.43
C VAL A 34 6.24 -1.31 -6.60
N ASP A 35 7.56 -1.22 -6.52
CA ASP A 35 8.43 -1.96 -7.42
C ASP A 35 8.60 -3.38 -6.85
N TYR A 36 7.93 -4.33 -7.48
CA TYR A 36 7.93 -5.74 -7.08
C TYR A 36 9.24 -6.46 -7.41
N ASP A 37 10.08 -5.88 -8.28
CA ASP A 37 11.39 -6.44 -8.61
C ASP A 37 12.48 -6.00 -7.62
N GLN A 38 12.11 -5.20 -6.60
CA GLN A 38 13.02 -4.81 -5.53
C GLN A 38 13.49 -6.04 -4.77
N ALA A 39 14.81 -6.20 -4.67
CA ALA A 39 15.45 -7.35 -4.03
C ALA A 39 14.89 -7.61 -2.61
N TYR A 40 14.63 -6.54 -1.84
CA TYR A 40 14.10 -6.65 -0.48
C TYR A 40 12.67 -7.19 -0.38
N LEU A 41 11.87 -7.15 -1.45
CA LEU A 41 10.53 -7.77 -1.45
C LEU A 41 10.61 -9.23 -1.91
N LEU A 42 11.50 -9.53 -2.85
CA LEU A 42 11.71 -10.88 -3.37
C LEU A 42 12.27 -11.86 -2.32
N PHE A 43 12.97 -11.39 -1.29
CA PHE A 43 13.49 -12.26 -0.23
C PHE A 43 12.44 -12.71 0.80
N PHE A 44 11.18 -12.29 0.68
CA PHE A 44 10.11 -12.66 1.60
C PHE A 44 9.00 -13.53 0.98
N ASP A 45 9.07 -13.86 -0.31
CA ASP A 45 8.20 -14.84 -0.97
C ASP A 45 8.80 -16.26 -0.98
#